data_AF-A0A525KMN7-F1
#
_entry.id   AF-A0A525KMN7-F1
#
_cell.length_a   1.000
_cell.length_b   1.000
_cell.length_c   1.000
_cell.angle_alpha   90.00
_cell.angle_beta   90.00
_cell.angle_gamma   90.00
#
_symmetry.space_group_name_H-M   'P 1'
#
loop_
_entity.id
_entity.type
_entity.pdbx_description
1 polymer ?
#
loop_
_entity_poly.entity_id
_entity_poly.type
_entity_poly.pdbx_seq_one_letter_code
_entity_poly.pdbx_strand_id
1 'polypeptide(L)'
;MPADGPSPPRRRPRLRLLTLAELVGIAALVIAGLGWWDGHHEHQQQDADRAAARSAQATEAKRANLRDTFLLTGSVDSDRIRLASARSDQVIQTQTVIFPTAVRSGVIETTGNPRIDRGWFEDGVKKAGRTPKGDAEARLPVGIVTTYVEAGETRTDRSIYQIGYTAHRRLLLGRKLELDGLSLARRGVAGDLQAAVDAAWDRAS
;
A
#
# COMPACT_ATOMS: atom_id res chain seq x y z
N MET A 1 -95.83 -7.42 30.98
CA MET A 1 -95.54 -6.67 29.74
C MET A 1 -94.46 -7.44 28.96
N PRO A 2 -94.45 -7.38 27.63
CA PRO A 2 -94.92 -8.45 26.74
C PRO A 2 -93.79 -8.99 25.83
N ALA A 3 -94.01 -10.16 25.23
CA ALA A 3 -94.08 -10.41 23.78
C ALA A 3 -92.93 -9.82 22.94
N ASP A 4 -92.26 -10.63 22.12
CA ASP A 4 -92.84 -11.02 20.84
C ASP A 4 -92.02 -12.09 20.12
N GLY A 5 -92.73 -12.75 19.22
CA GLY A 5 -92.30 -13.90 18.45
C GLY A 5 -91.33 -13.61 17.29
N PRO A 6 -91.26 -14.55 16.34
CA PRO A 6 -90.02 -15.02 15.71
C PRO A 6 -89.79 -14.43 14.31
N SER A 7 -88.60 -14.62 13.73
CA SER A 7 -88.44 -15.01 12.31
C SER A 7 -87.01 -15.31 11.84
N PRO A 8 -86.85 -16.07 10.73
CA PRO A 8 -85.66 -16.82 10.27
C PRO A 8 -84.82 -15.95 9.28
N PRO A 9 -83.82 -16.39 8.42
CA PRO A 9 -83.49 -17.74 7.92
C PRO A 9 -82.00 -18.05 7.52
N ARG A 10 -81.81 -19.28 6.97
CA ARG A 10 -80.83 -19.75 5.94
C ARG A 10 -79.31 -19.79 6.24
N ARG A 11 -78.68 -20.95 5.98
CA ARG A 11 -77.21 -21.16 5.80
C ARG A 11 -76.98 -22.01 4.54
N ARG A 12 -76.20 -21.69 3.49
CA ARG A 12 -74.84 -21.13 3.24
C ARG A 12 -73.67 -22.11 3.50
N PRO A 13 -72.68 -22.16 2.58
CA PRO A 13 -71.81 -23.32 2.36
C PRO A 13 -70.85 -23.59 3.52
N ARG A 14 -70.50 -24.87 3.67
CA ARG A 14 -69.67 -25.43 4.74
C ARG A 14 -68.21 -24.97 4.55
N LEU A 15 -67.88 -23.84 5.16
CA LEU A 15 -66.51 -23.45 5.46
C LEU A 15 -65.92 -24.55 6.35
N ARG A 16 -64.86 -25.23 5.89
CA ARG A 16 -64.05 -26.09 6.76
C ARG A 16 -63.50 -25.19 7.85
N LEU A 17 -63.99 -25.37 9.07
CA LEU A 17 -63.50 -24.66 10.25
C LEU A 17 -62.03 -25.04 10.42
N LEU A 18 -61.13 -24.11 10.10
CA LEU A 18 -59.78 -24.19 10.66
C LEU A 18 -59.94 -24.24 12.17
N THR A 19 -59.36 -25.27 12.78
CA THR A 19 -59.43 -25.42 14.23
C THR A 19 -58.60 -24.31 14.88
N LEU A 20 -59.00 -23.86 16.08
CA LEU A 20 -58.33 -22.77 16.79
C LEU A 20 -56.82 -23.03 16.97
N ALA A 21 -56.44 -24.30 17.13
CA ALA A 21 -55.04 -24.73 17.25
C ALA A 21 -54.22 -24.49 15.97
N GLU A 22 -54.82 -24.62 14.80
CA GLU A 22 -54.16 -24.42 13.51
C GLU A 22 -53.87 -22.94 13.26
N LEU A 23 -54.80 -22.07 13.64
CA LEU A 23 -54.62 -20.60 13.58
C LEU A 23 -53.48 -20.13 14.49
N VAL A 24 -53.36 -20.71 15.69
CA VAL A 24 -52.26 -20.41 16.62
C VAL A 24 -50.92 -20.94 16.11
N GLY A 25 -50.89 -22.13 15.51
CA GLY A 25 -49.68 -22.68 14.91
C GLY A 25 -49.13 -21.83 13.76
N ILE A 26 -50.01 -21.34 12.88
CA ILE A 26 -49.64 -20.43 11.77
C ILE A 26 -49.14 -19.09 12.32
N ALA A 27 -49.77 -18.53 13.35
CA ALA A 27 -49.33 -17.28 13.97
C ALA A 27 -47.93 -17.43 14.60
N ALA A 28 -47.65 -18.52 15.31
CA ALA A 28 -46.33 -18.79 15.87
C ALA A 28 -45.27 -18.98 14.79
N LEU A 29 -45.61 -19.63 13.66
CA LEU A 29 -44.71 -19.81 12.52
C LEU A 29 -44.37 -18.48 11.83
N VAL A 30 -45.36 -17.58 11.70
CA VAL A 30 -45.16 -16.23 11.15
C VAL A 30 -44.29 -15.38 12.07
N ILE A 31 -44.51 -15.45 13.39
CA ILE A 31 -43.69 -14.74 14.39
C ILE A 31 -42.24 -15.29 14.41
N ALA A 32 -42.07 -16.61 14.33
CA ALA A 32 -40.74 -17.24 14.24
C ALA A 32 -40.01 -16.90 12.92
N GLY A 33 -40.74 -16.84 11.81
CA GLY A 33 -40.21 -16.41 10.51
C GLY A 33 -39.80 -14.93 10.50
N LEU A 34 -40.58 -14.06 11.16
CA LEU A 34 -40.27 -12.63 11.32
C LEU A 34 -39.02 -12.42 12.20
N GLY A 35 -38.89 -13.16 13.31
CA GLY A 35 -37.71 -13.08 14.18
C GLY A 35 -36.42 -13.61 13.52
N TRP A 36 -36.54 -14.62 12.65
CA TRP A 36 -35.42 -15.16 11.89
C TRP A 36 -34.96 -14.22 10.76
N TRP A 37 -35.90 -13.49 10.13
CA TRP A 37 -35.60 -12.49 9.11
C TRP A 37 -34.90 -11.26 9.71
N ASP A 38 -35.32 -10.81 10.88
CA ASP A 38 -34.76 -9.65 11.57
C ASP A 38 -33.32 -9.89 12.05
N GLY A 39 -33.05 -11.09 12.60
CA GLY A 39 -31.69 -11.49 13.00
C GLY A 39 -30.69 -11.57 11.84
N HIS A 40 -31.14 -11.83 10.61
CA HIS A 40 -30.25 -11.90 9.44
C HIS A 40 -29.82 -10.51 8.92
N HIS A 41 -30.64 -9.49 9.13
CA HIS A 41 -30.31 -8.10 8.77
C HIS A 41 -29.38 -7.44 9.79
N GLU A 42 -29.57 -7.72 11.08
CA GLU A 42 -28.74 -7.20 12.18
C GLU A 42 -27.28 -7.68 12.07
N HIS A 43 -27.07 -8.97 11.74
CA HIS A 43 -25.72 -9.51 11.58
C HIS A 43 -24.95 -8.89 10.39
N GLN A 44 -25.62 -8.59 9.28
CA GLN A 44 -24.98 -7.96 8.12
C GLN A 44 -24.63 -6.48 8.37
N GLN A 45 -25.47 -5.73 9.07
CA GLN A 45 -25.16 -4.34 9.43
C GLN A 45 -24.00 -4.26 10.43
N GLN A 46 -23.98 -5.13 11.44
CA GLN A 46 -22.87 -5.17 12.39
C GLN A 46 -21.54 -5.61 11.75
N ASP A 47 -21.56 -6.50 10.75
CA ASP A 47 -20.37 -6.88 10.01
C ASP A 47 -19.89 -5.75 9.08
N ALA A 48 -20.82 -5.02 8.44
CA ALA A 48 -20.52 -3.85 7.62
C ALA A 48 -19.93 -2.70 8.46
N ASP A 49 -20.50 -2.43 9.64
CA ASP A 49 -20.02 -1.40 10.57
C ASP A 49 -18.67 -1.78 11.18
N ARG A 50 -18.46 -3.06 11.53
CA ARG A 50 -17.15 -3.56 11.97
C ARG A 50 -16.12 -3.49 10.85
N ALA A 51 -16.49 -3.74 9.59
CA ALA A 51 -15.60 -3.58 8.44
C ALA A 51 -15.28 -2.10 8.14
N ALA A 52 -16.26 -1.21 8.26
CA ALA A 52 -16.08 0.23 8.11
C ALA A 52 -15.23 0.83 9.24
N ALA A 53 -15.43 0.41 10.49
CA ALA A 53 -14.61 0.81 11.62
C ALA A 53 -13.16 0.30 11.48
N ARG A 54 -12.97 -0.94 11.04
CA ARG A 54 -11.62 -1.48 10.75
C ARG A 54 -10.94 -0.77 9.59
N SER A 55 -11.68 -0.41 8.53
CA SER A 55 -11.12 0.32 7.38
C SER A 55 -10.78 1.76 7.74
N ALA A 56 -11.61 2.42 8.55
CA ALA A 56 -11.33 3.75 9.09
C ALA A 56 -10.09 3.72 10.00
N GLN A 57 -10.02 2.78 10.96
CA GLN A 57 -8.86 2.61 11.83
C GLN A 57 -7.59 2.25 11.05
N ALA A 58 -7.68 1.39 10.03
CA ALA A 58 -6.54 1.07 9.16
C ALA A 58 -6.11 2.28 8.33
N THR A 59 -7.02 3.15 7.92
CA THR A 59 -6.71 4.38 7.19
C THR A 59 -6.08 5.43 8.10
N GLU A 60 -6.60 5.59 9.32
CA GLU A 60 -6.05 6.45 10.37
C GLU A 60 -4.63 6.00 10.74
N ALA A 61 -4.44 4.71 11.00
CA ALA A 61 -3.14 4.12 11.30
C ALA A 61 -2.16 4.24 10.12
N LYS A 62 -2.63 4.08 8.88
CA LYS A 62 -1.80 4.35 7.68
C LYS A 62 -1.41 5.82 7.60
N ARG A 63 -2.33 6.75 7.86
CA ARG A 63 -2.05 8.20 7.87
C ARG A 63 -1.09 8.61 8.98
N ALA A 64 -1.25 8.06 10.18
CA ALA A 64 -0.35 8.30 11.31
C ALA A 64 1.06 7.75 11.01
N ASN A 65 1.16 6.53 10.48
CA ASN A 65 2.46 5.97 10.06
C ASN A 65 3.13 6.83 8.97
N LEU A 66 2.37 7.32 7.98
CA LEU A 66 2.90 8.22 6.96
C LEU A 66 3.45 9.54 7.55
N ARG A 67 2.88 10.03 8.65
CA ARG A 67 3.31 11.24 9.36
C ARG A 67 4.54 11.07 10.25
N ASP A 68 4.97 9.86 10.54
CA ASP A 68 6.27 9.61 11.20
C ASP A 68 7.32 9.11 10.21
N THR A 69 6.96 9.01 8.92
CA THR A 69 7.87 8.41 7.96
C THR A 69 8.80 9.43 7.31
N PHE A 70 10.10 9.10 7.29
CA PHE A 70 11.07 9.65 6.35
C PHE A 70 10.83 9.18 4.91
N LEU A 71 10.89 10.11 3.97
CA LEU A 71 10.77 9.86 2.53
C LEU A 71 11.77 10.73 1.78
N LEU A 72 12.58 10.13 0.91
CA LEU A 72 13.40 10.87 -0.05
C LEU A 72 12.65 11.16 -1.34
N THR A 73 12.89 12.36 -1.87
CA THR A 73 12.60 12.75 -3.25
C THR A 73 13.92 12.94 -3.99
N GLY A 74 13.92 12.66 -5.29
CA GLY A 74 15.06 12.85 -6.18
C GLY A 74 14.72 13.83 -7.29
N SER A 75 15.55 14.84 -7.50
CA SER A 75 15.47 15.72 -8.67
C SER A 75 16.70 15.54 -9.55
N VAL A 76 16.48 15.30 -10.84
CA VAL A 76 17.57 15.13 -11.81
C VAL A 76 18.21 16.49 -12.08
N ASP A 77 19.54 16.51 -12.02
CA ASP A 77 20.39 17.65 -12.28
C ASP A 77 21.53 17.21 -13.20
N SER A 78 21.29 17.24 -14.51
CA SER A 78 22.25 16.82 -15.53
C SER A 78 22.75 15.38 -15.33
N ASP A 79 23.84 15.18 -14.59
CA ASP A 79 24.52 13.91 -14.38
C ASP A 79 24.32 13.31 -12.97
N ARG A 80 23.51 13.95 -12.13
CA ARG A 80 23.24 13.52 -10.77
C ARG A 80 21.77 13.62 -10.41
N ILE A 81 21.35 12.88 -9.39
CA ILE A 81 20.06 13.06 -8.73
C ILE A 81 20.35 13.74 -7.39
N ARG A 82 19.84 14.96 -7.18
CA ARG A 82 19.88 15.61 -5.86
C ARG A 82 18.81 14.98 -4.99
N LEU A 83 19.18 14.67 -3.75
CA LEU A 83 18.30 14.02 -2.79
C LEU A 83 17.85 15.03 -1.75
N ALA A 84 16.55 15.06 -1.51
CA ALA A 84 15.94 15.89 -0.49
C ALA A 84 14.95 15.06 0.31
N SER A 85 14.68 15.50 1.54
CA SER A 85 13.52 14.99 2.25
C SER A 85 12.25 15.46 1.54
N ALA A 86 11.26 14.59 1.43
CA ALA A 86 9.92 14.92 0.97
C ALA A 86 9.23 15.91 1.92
N ARG A 87 9.71 15.98 3.17
CA ARG A 87 9.16 16.86 4.19
C ARG A 87 10.20 17.88 4.63
N SER A 88 9.78 19.14 4.70
CA SER A 88 10.64 20.27 5.04
C SER A 88 11.04 20.32 6.51
N ASP A 89 10.33 19.61 7.39
CA ASP A 89 10.63 19.51 8.83
C ASP A 89 11.69 18.43 9.15
N GLN A 90 12.14 17.69 8.14
CA GLN A 90 13.16 16.66 8.26
C GLN A 90 14.45 17.10 7.56
N VAL A 91 15.53 17.26 8.32
CA VAL A 91 16.82 17.76 7.82
C VAL A 91 17.82 16.63 7.72
N ILE A 92 18.26 16.31 6.49
CA ILE A 92 19.27 15.27 6.23
C ILE A 92 20.63 15.72 6.78
N GLN A 93 21.26 14.88 7.59
CA GLN A 93 22.60 15.09 8.13
C GLN A 93 23.65 14.34 7.30
N THR A 94 23.45 13.03 7.20
CA THR A 94 24.33 12.12 6.47
C THR A 94 23.52 11.12 5.68
N GLN A 95 24.11 10.63 4.60
CA GLN A 95 23.49 9.62 3.77
C GLN A 95 24.53 8.66 3.21
N THR A 96 24.24 7.37 3.34
CA THR A 96 25.05 6.28 2.82
C THR A 96 24.27 5.59 1.70
N VAL A 97 24.85 5.58 0.49
CA VAL A 97 24.30 4.92 -0.69
C VAL A 97 25.04 3.61 -0.92
N ILE A 98 24.27 2.55 -1.06
CA ILE A 98 24.73 1.17 -1.22
C ILE A 98 24.24 0.67 -2.59
N PHE A 99 25.17 0.32 -3.45
CA PHE A 99 24.87 -0.25 -4.75
C PHE A 99 24.85 -1.78 -4.67
N PRO A 100 24.23 -2.48 -5.65
CA PRO A 100 24.41 -3.91 -5.78
C PRO A 100 25.91 -4.23 -5.91
N THR A 101 26.36 -5.29 -5.25
CA THR A 101 27.78 -5.71 -5.23
C THR A 101 28.31 -5.94 -6.65
N ALA A 102 27.47 -6.46 -7.55
CA ALA A 102 27.78 -6.67 -8.96
C ALA A 102 28.02 -5.36 -9.75
N VAL A 103 27.51 -4.24 -9.26
CA VAL A 103 27.68 -2.90 -9.86
C VAL A 103 28.86 -2.19 -9.21
N ARG A 104 28.92 -2.17 -7.88
CA ARG A 104 30.01 -1.54 -7.13
C ARG A 104 30.15 -2.20 -5.77
N SER A 105 31.38 -2.54 -5.41
CA SER A 105 31.71 -2.94 -4.04
C SER A 105 31.91 -1.70 -3.15
N GLY A 106 31.34 -1.75 -1.94
CA GLY A 106 31.47 -0.71 -0.93
C GLY A 106 30.33 0.32 -0.95
N VAL A 107 30.40 1.26 -0.01
CA VAL A 107 29.37 2.28 0.21
C VAL A 107 29.87 3.67 -0.18
N ILE A 108 28.95 4.57 -0.51
CA ILE A 108 29.26 5.99 -0.76
C ILE A 108 28.56 6.82 0.29
N GLU A 109 29.32 7.61 1.03
CA GLU A 109 28.79 8.52 2.03
C GLU A 109 28.75 9.96 1.50
N THR A 110 27.68 10.66 1.82
CA THR A 110 27.52 12.09 1.53
C THR A 110 27.10 12.82 2.81
N THR A 111 27.72 13.97 3.03
CA THR A 111 27.44 14.88 4.15
C THR A 111 27.24 16.28 3.58
N GLY A 112 26.14 16.93 3.96
CA GLY A 112 25.82 18.30 3.51
C GLY A 112 25.40 18.45 2.03
N ASN A 113 25.63 17.45 1.17
CA ASN A 113 25.17 17.45 -0.22
C ASN A 113 24.64 16.05 -0.63
N PRO A 114 23.43 15.67 -0.16
CA PRO A 114 22.82 14.38 -0.47
C PRO A 114 22.52 14.27 -1.97
N ARG A 115 23.15 13.31 -2.64
CA ARG A 115 23.01 13.12 -4.09
C ARG A 115 23.42 11.72 -4.51
N ILE A 116 23.06 11.35 -5.74
CA ILE A 116 23.57 10.18 -6.45
C ILE A 116 24.14 10.63 -7.78
N ASP A 117 25.46 10.52 -7.94
CA ASP A 117 26.10 10.85 -9.22
C ASP A 117 26.10 9.62 -10.15
N ARG A 118 25.75 9.83 -11.42
CA ARG A 118 25.74 8.76 -12.44
C ARG A 118 27.08 8.03 -12.54
N GLY A 119 28.18 8.78 -12.44
CA GLY A 119 29.54 8.25 -12.50
C GLY A 119 29.87 7.24 -11.39
N TRP A 120 29.07 7.15 -10.33
CA TRP A 120 29.29 6.18 -9.25
C TRP A 120 28.96 4.75 -9.64
N PHE A 121 28.02 4.56 -10.57
CA PHE A 121 27.47 3.25 -10.92
C PHE A 121 27.49 2.93 -12.41
N GLU A 122 27.62 3.95 -13.27
CA GLU A 122 27.49 3.79 -14.73
C GLU A 122 28.39 2.68 -15.30
N ASP A 123 29.67 2.65 -14.93
CA ASP A 123 30.60 1.64 -15.42
C ASP A 123 30.31 0.25 -14.83
N GLY A 124 29.84 0.20 -13.59
CA GLY A 124 29.42 -1.02 -12.92
C GLY A 124 28.26 -1.70 -13.61
N VAL A 125 27.21 -0.93 -13.93
CA VAL A 125 26.03 -1.44 -14.65
C VAL A 125 26.41 -1.91 -16.06
N LYS A 126 27.30 -1.18 -16.75
CA LYS A 126 27.80 -1.59 -18.07
C LYS A 126 28.58 -2.91 -17.99
N LYS A 127 29.46 -3.07 -17.01
CA LYS A 127 30.25 -4.29 -16.78
C LYS A 127 29.37 -5.48 -16.40
N ALA A 128 28.34 -5.26 -15.58
CA ALA A 128 27.36 -6.27 -15.21
C ALA A 128 26.47 -6.73 -16.39
N GLY A 129 26.55 -6.06 -17.55
CA GLY A 129 25.83 -6.45 -18.76
C GLY A 129 24.32 -6.21 -18.71
N ARG A 130 23.78 -5.63 -17.63
CA ARG A 130 22.33 -5.45 -17.41
C ARG A 130 21.77 -4.12 -17.92
N THR A 131 22.59 -3.29 -18.52
CA THR A 131 22.10 -2.17 -19.35
C THR A 131 21.28 -2.70 -20.55
N PRO A 132 20.08 -2.15 -20.83
CA PRO A 132 19.25 -2.61 -21.93
C PRO A 132 19.92 -2.37 -23.30
N LYS A 133 19.42 -3.06 -24.32
CA LYS A 133 19.86 -2.91 -25.72
C LYS A 133 18.99 -1.83 -26.39
N GLY A 134 19.65 -0.89 -27.07
CA GLY A 134 18.94 0.24 -27.69
C GLY A 134 18.54 1.30 -26.65
N ASP A 135 17.72 2.24 -27.08
CA ASP A 135 17.27 3.36 -26.23
C ASP A 135 16.06 2.92 -25.41
N ALA A 136 16.33 2.32 -24.24
CA ALA A 136 15.29 1.80 -23.35
C ALA A 136 15.57 2.15 -21.88
N GLU A 137 14.47 2.33 -21.14
CA GLU A 137 14.47 2.57 -19.69
C GLU A 137 14.88 1.29 -18.95
N ALA A 138 15.65 1.48 -17.88
CA ALA A 138 15.97 0.44 -16.91
C ALA A 138 16.03 1.05 -15.50
N ARG A 139 16.07 0.16 -14.51
CA ARG A 139 16.07 0.54 -13.10
C ARG A 139 17.21 -0.13 -12.36
N LEU A 140 17.85 0.63 -11.49
CA LEU A 140 18.92 0.15 -10.61
C LEU A 140 18.45 0.27 -9.15
N PRO A 141 18.23 -0.86 -8.44
CA PRO A 141 17.97 -0.82 -7.01
C PRO A 141 19.22 -0.36 -6.25
N VAL A 142 19.03 0.55 -5.29
CA VAL A 142 20.08 1.05 -4.39
C VAL A 142 19.54 1.13 -2.98
N GLY A 143 20.37 0.74 -2.01
CA GLY A 143 20.09 0.95 -0.59
C GLY A 143 20.49 2.37 -0.21
N ILE A 144 19.67 3.04 0.57
CA ILE A 144 19.97 4.35 1.12
C ILE A 144 19.72 4.32 2.61
N VAL A 145 20.77 4.58 3.39
CA VAL A 145 20.67 4.85 4.82
C VAL A 145 20.75 6.35 4.99
N THR A 146 19.74 6.95 5.63
CA THR A 146 19.72 8.40 5.85
C THR A 146 19.59 8.68 7.34
N THR A 147 20.54 9.43 7.88
CA THR A 147 20.43 10.00 9.21
C THR A 147 19.91 11.42 9.07
N TYR A 148 18.83 11.74 9.77
CA TYR A 148 18.13 13.00 9.67
C TYR A 148 17.71 13.49 11.06
N VAL A 149 17.44 14.79 11.16
CA VAL A 149 16.88 15.40 12.36
C VAL A 149 15.42 15.74 12.11
N GLU A 150 14.55 15.34 13.03
CA GLU A 150 13.11 15.64 13.03
C GLU A 150 12.73 16.04 14.46
N ALA A 151 12.10 17.20 14.64
CA ALA A 151 11.73 17.73 15.96
C ALA A 151 12.90 17.78 16.99
N GLY A 152 14.14 17.95 16.53
CA GLY A 152 15.34 17.97 17.38
C GLY A 152 15.91 16.60 17.73
N GLU A 153 15.25 15.51 17.33
CA GLU A 153 15.73 14.15 17.52
C GLU A 153 16.46 13.65 16.28
N THR A 154 17.59 12.96 16.48
CA THR A 154 18.29 12.28 15.38
C THR A 154 17.65 10.93 15.14
N ARG A 155 17.20 10.70 13.90
CA ARG A 155 16.56 9.47 13.44
C ARG A 155 17.35 8.89 12.26
N THR A 156 17.14 7.60 12.00
CA THR A 156 17.78 6.89 10.88
C THR A 156 16.74 6.10 10.10
N ASP A 157 16.69 6.32 8.79
CA ASP A 157 15.90 5.51 7.85
C ASP A 157 16.82 4.59 7.03
N ARG A 158 16.31 3.40 6.71
CA ARG A 158 16.97 2.40 5.87
C ARG A 158 15.99 1.92 4.81
N SER A 159 16.21 2.31 3.57
CA SER A 159 15.27 2.07 2.48
C SER A 159 15.99 1.64 1.19
N ILE A 160 15.28 0.97 0.30
CA ILE A 160 15.72 0.65 -1.05
C ILE A 160 14.94 1.53 -2.03
N TYR A 161 15.67 2.22 -2.89
CA TYR A 161 15.16 3.04 -3.97
C TYR A 161 15.53 2.42 -5.31
N GLN A 162 14.81 2.79 -6.37
CA GLN A 162 15.15 2.51 -7.75
C GLN A 162 15.58 3.81 -8.42
N ILE A 163 16.79 3.81 -8.97
CA ILE A 163 17.25 4.84 -9.90
C ILE A 163 16.72 4.46 -11.29
N GLY A 164 15.85 5.30 -11.85
CA GLY A 164 15.43 5.20 -13.24
C GLY A 164 16.50 5.79 -14.15
N TYR A 165 16.86 5.08 -15.20
CA TYR A 165 17.79 5.56 -16.21
C TYR A 165 17.47 5.04 -17.60
N THR A 166 17.77 5.83 -18.61
CA THR A 166 17.69 5.45 -20.02
C THR A 166 19.08 5.22 -20.58
N ALA A 167 19.30 4.09 -21.25
CA ALA A 167 20.59 3.79 -21.87
C ALA A 167 20.59 4.20 -23.34
N HIS A 168 21.35 5.23 -23.70
CA HIS A 168 21.48 5.68 -25.09
C HIS A 168 22.68 5.07 -25.79
N ARG A 169 22.51 4.73 -27.08
CA ARG A 169 23.65 4.38 -27.95
C ARG A 169 24.51 5.62 -28.21
N ARG A 170 25.82 5.51 -28.02
CA ARG A 170 26.77 6.56 -28.40
C ARG A 170 27.41 6.23 -29.75
N LEU A 171 27.59 7.25 -30.59
CA LEU A 171 28.02 7.14 -31.99
C LEU A 171 29.41 6.51 -32.20
N LEU A 172 30.31 6.55 -31.20
CA LEU A 172 31.70 6.12 -31.39
C LEU A 172 32.09 4.91 -30.54
N LEU A 173 31.95 4.91 -29.21
CA LEU A 173 32.12 3.69 -28.40
C LEU A 173 31.34 3.79 -27.09
N GLY A 174 30.39 2.88 -26.88
CA GLY A 174 29.73 2.64 -25.60
C GLY A 174 28.27 3.13 -25.50
N ARG A 175 27.70 2.90 -24.32
CA ARG A 175 26.37 3.37 -23.93
C ARG A 175 26.52 4.55 -22.98
N LYS A 176 25.70 5.58 -23.11
CA LYS A 176 25.59 6.66 -22.12
C LYS A 176 24.32 6.43 -21.32
N LEU A 177 24.41 6.45 -19.99
CA LEU A 177 23.20 6.47 -19.17
C LEU A 177 22.72 7.92 -19.00
N GLU A 178 21.42 8.13 -19.11
CA GLU A 178 20.71 9.35 -18.75
C GLU A 178 19.86 9.06 -17.51
N LEU A 179 19.84 9.96 -16.54
CA LEU A 179 19.10 9.75 -15.30
C LEU A 179 17.67 10.27 -15.46
N ASP A 180 16.69 9.43 -15.13
CA ASP A 180 15.28 9.78 -15.26
C ASP A 180 14.67 10.19 -13.91
N GLY A 181 15.15 9.58 -12.82
CA GLY A 181 14.71 9.94 -11.47
C GLY A 181 14.93 8.87 -10.42
N LEU A 182 14.23 9.02 -9.30
CA LEU A 182 14.30 8.13 -8.16
C LEU A 182 12.90 7.75 -7.68
N SER A 183 12.67 6.47 -7.40
CA SER A 183 11.42 5.99 -6.81
C SER A 183 11.69 5.07 -5.62
N LEU A 184 10.80 5.11 -4.61
CA LEU A 184 10.90 4.23 -3.44
C LEU A 184 10.45 2.81 -3.83
N ALA A 185 11.29 1.81 -3.56
CA ALA A 185 10.97 0.41 -3.82
C ALA A 185 10.58 -0.34 -2.54
N ARG A 186 11.32 -0.12 -1.45
CA ARG A 186 11.05 -0.76 -0.15
C ARG A 186 11.52 0.15 0.98
N ARG A 187 10.74 0.23 2.05
CA ARG A 187 11.07 0.99 3.25
C ARG A 187 11.46 0.08 4.41
N GLY A 188 12.17 0.62 5.39
CA GLY A 188 12.31 0.03 6.72
C GLY A 188 13.00 -1.33 6.65
N VAL A 189 14.05 -1.40 5.85
CA VAL A 189 14.79 -2.64 5.63
C VAL A 189 15.54 -2.99 6.91
N ALA A 190 14.99 -3.97 7.63
CA ALA A 190 15.62 -4.62 8.76
C ALA A 190 16.73 -5.57 8.30
N GLY A 191 17.78 -5.70 9.11
CA GLY A 191 18.91 -6.59 8.85
C GLY A 191 19.90 -6.05 7.81
N ASP A 192 20.48 -6.97 7.04
CA ASP A 192 21.51 -6.67 6.06
C ASP A 192 20.91 -5.99 4.81
N LEU A 193 21.22 -4.70 4.68
CA LEU A 193 20.77 -3.89 3.55
C LEU A 193 21.51 -4.24 2.25
N GLN A 194 22.77 -4.66 2.31
CA GLN A 194 23.53 -5.08 1.12
C GLN A 194 22.89 -6.32 0.51
N ALA A 195 22.63 -7.35 1.33
CA ALA A 195 21.97 -8.57 0.87
C ALA A 195 20.57 -8.29 0.29
N ALA A 196 19.83 -7.34 0.88
CA ALA A 196 18.51 -6.96 0.38
C ALA A 196 18.58 -6.23 -0.98
N VAL A 197 19.60 -5.40 -1.20
CA VAL A 197 19.85 -4.70 -2.47
C VAL A 197 20.31 -5.69 -3.54
N ASP A 198 21.22 -6.60 -3.22
CA ASP A 198 21.68 -7.64 -4.14
C ASP A 198 20.54 -8.56 -4.56
N ALA A 199 19.70 -8.98 -3.62
CA ALA A 199 18.50 -9.76 -3.94
C ALA A 199 17.50 -8.97 -4.80
N ALA A 200 17.38 -7.65 -4.62
CA ALA A 200 16.55 -6.80 -5.47
C ALA A 200 17.11 -6.67 -6.89
N TRP A 201 18.44 -6.62 -7.01
CA TRP A 201 19.13 -6.65 -8.30
C TRP A 201 18.84 -7.96 -9.03
N ASP A 202 19.02 -9.11 -8.40
CA ASP A 202 18.83 -10.42 -9.04
C ASP A 202 17.38 -10.76 -9.42
N ARG A 203 16.39 -10.13 -8.79
CA ARG A 203 14.98 -10.24 -9.22
C ARG A 203 14.64 -9.37 -10.42
N ALA A 204 15.44 -8.34 -10.70
CA ALA A 204 15.20 -7.41 -11.80
C ALA A 204 15.87 -7.85 -13.12
N SER A 205 16.60 -8.97 -13.12
CA SER A 205 17.19 -9.59 -14.32
C SER A 205 16.26 -10.58 -15.01
#